data_AF-A0A5C7EW18-F1
#
_entry.id   AF-A0A5C7EW18-F1
#
_cell.length_a   1.000
_cell.length_b   1.000
_cell.length_c   1.000
_cell.angle_alpha   90.00
_cell.angle_beta   90.00
_cell.angle_gamma   90.00
#
_symmetry.space_group_name_H-M   'P 1'
#
loop_
_entity.id
_entity.type
_entity.pdbx_description
1 polymer ?
#
loop_
_entity_poly.entity_id
_entity_poly.type
_entity_poly.pdbx_seq_one_letter_code
_entity_poly.pdbx_strand_id
1 'polypeptide(L)'
;METFEYKLQKFDPGVVLLDENNNVSSMNNVAIRVLGSIRGNPIGRNVFQLHPEKSREKIQWLLESAGKAAMCPMDSTPPMTMMITIPDRVLLIKVTKLLSEQRIAGTCLLFYDLTDITTRPCEGDGSPDRPRLLLKLPVYSKNQVLLLDLNDVVHLQSDGHYTNVYTRNQKHFCNLSLSDLQTRLNPQQYIRTHRCHLINIQHAKRFEKVDDHYLVIMDDEKETAIPVSRSKVQELKQILGLA
;
A
#
# COMPACT_ATOMS: atom_id res chain seq x y z
N MET A 1 9.73 1.53 -29.30
CA MET A 1 9.51 1.76 -27.86
C MET A 1 8.50 2.88 -27.71
N GLU A 2 7.33 2.62 -27.12
CA GLU A 2 6.39 3.70 -26.74
C GLU A 2 6.99 4.48 -25.56
N THR A 3 7.27 5.78 -25.74
CA THR A 3 7.79 6.68 -24.70
C THR A 3 6.81 6.78 -23.52
N PHE A 4 7.30 7.04 -22.31
CA PHE A 4 6.47 7.26 -21.12
C PHE A 4 5.41 8.35 -21.34
N GLU A 5 5.77 9.41 -22.07
CA GLU A 5 4.89 10.50 -22.47
C GLU A 5 3.72 10.03 -23.35
N TYR A 6 3.98 9.12 -24.30
CA TYR A 6 2.95 8.53 -25.16
C TYR A 6 1.99 7.64 -24.38
N LYS A 7 2.49 6.92 -23.36
CA LYS A 7 1.64 6.14 -22.45
C LYS A 7 0.78 7.06 -21.58
N LEU A 8 1.35 8.14 -21.04
CA LEU A 8 0.62 9.14 -20.25
C LEU A 8 -0.55 9.76 -21.03
N GLN A 9 -0.36 10.01 -22.34
CA GLN A 9 -1.40 10.53 -23.23
C GLN A 9 -2.55 9.54 -23.50
N LYS A 10 -2.33 8.22 -23.33
CA LYS A 10 -3.37 7.19 -23.47
C LYS A 10 -4.12 6.89 -22.17
N PHE A 11 -3.63 7.36 -21.03
CA PHE A 11 -4.32 7.16 -19.75
C PHE A 11 -5.49 8.13 -19.62
N ASP A 12 -6.70 7.63 -19.87
CA ASP A 12 -7.91 8.35 -19.54
C ASP A 12 -8.18 8.26 -18.02
N PRO A 13 -8.17 9.38 -17.27
CA PRO A 13 -8.50 9.34 -15.85
C PRO A 13 -9.99 9.07 -15.63
N GLY A 14 -10.30 8.18 -14.69
CA GLY A 14 -11.64 8.08 -14.10
C GLY A 14 -11.86 9.19 -13.09
N VAL A 15 -12.99 9.89 -13.17
CA VAL A 15 -13.35 10.97 -12.25
C VAL A 15 -14.69 10.67 -11.60
N VAL A 16 -14.73 10.76 -10.28
CA VAL A 16 -15.92 10.63 -9.44
C VAL A 16 -16.04 11.85 -8.56
N LEU A 17 -17.16 12.55 -8.66
CA LEU A 17 -17.50 13.66 -7.80
C LEU A 17 -18.46 13.16 -6.72
N LEU A 18 -18.15 13.50 -5.48
CA LEU A 18 -19.01 13.31 -4.33
C LEU A 18 -19.51 14.67 -3.83
N ASP A 19 -20.76 14.70 -3.38
CA ASP A 19 -21.34 15.83 -2.65
C ASP A 19 -20.76 15.97 -1.22
N GLU A 20 -21.25 16.97 -0.48
CA GLU A 20 -20.91 17.22 0.92
C GLU A 20 -21.21 16.03 1.86
N ASN A 21 -22.17 15.18 1.48
CA ASN A 21 -22.62 14.00 2.22
C ASN A 21 -21.91 12.71 1.76
N ASN A 22 -20.92 12.82 0.88
CA ASN A 22 -20.17 11.72 0.26
C ASN A 22 -21.03 10.81 -0.65
N ASN A 23 -22.12 11.31 -1.20
CA ASN A 23 -22.89 10.64 -2.25
C ASN A 23 -22.31 10.98 -3.62
N VAL A 24 -22.34 10.00 -4.53
CA VAL A 24 -21.86 10.18 -5.89
C VAL A 24 -22.77 11.17 -6.63
N SER A 25 -22.28 12.39 -6.85
CA SER A 25 -23.01 13.43 -7.57
C SER A 25 -22.85 13.29 -9.07
N SER A 26 -21.66 12.95 -9.56
CA SER A 26 -21.35 12.87 -10.99
C SER A 26 -20.13 12.00 -11.26
N MET A 27 -20.05 11.42 -12.46
CA MET A 27 -18.94 10.58 -12.90
C MET A 27 -18.68 10.78 -14.38
N ASN A 28 -17.42 10.68 -14.81
CA ASN A 28 -17.09 10.68 -16.24
C ASN A 28 -17.28 9.30 -16.87
N ASN A 29 -17.34 9.25 -18.20
CA ASN A 29 -17.60 8.01 -18.96
C ASN A 29 -16.59 6.89 -18.64
N VAL A 30 -15.33 7.25 -18.38
CA VAL A 30 -14.27 6.32 -17.98
C VAL A 30 -14.61 5.70 -16.63
N ALA A 31 -15.02 6.51 -15.66
CA ALA A 31 -15.40 6.04 -14.35
C ALA A 31 -16.65 5.17 -14.38
N ILE A 32 -17.64 5.52 -15.20
CA ILE A 32 -18.85 4.71 -15.41
C ILE A 32 -18.49 3.34 -16.01
N ARG A 33 -17.59 3.29 -16.99
CA ARG A 33 -17.16 2.04 -17.62
C ARG A 33 -16.40 1.13 -16.64
N VAL A 34 -15.49 1.70 -15.84
CA VAL A 34 -14.64 0.95 -14.91
C VAL A 34 -15.40 0.51 -13.66
N LEU A 35 -16.23 1.39 -13.08
CA LEU A 35 -16.94 1.13 -11.81
C LEU A 35 -18.37 0.62 -12.00
N GLY A 36 -19.05 1.03 -13.08
CA GLY A 36 -20.43 0.62 -13.39
C GLY A 36 -20.56 -0.87 -13.71
N SER A 37 -19.47 -1.50 -14.18
CA SER A 37 -19.41 -2.95 -14.40
C SER A 37 -19.45 -3.78 -13.10
N ILE A 38 -19.25 -3.15 -11.94
CA ILE A 38 -19.04 -3.86 -10.66
C ILE A 38 -20.29 -3.82 -9.76
N ARG A 39 -21.11 -2.74 -9.78
CA ARG A 39 -22.23 -2.55 -8.80
C ARG A 39 -23.45 -1.76 -9.29
N GLY A 40 -23.83 -1.82 -10.57
CA GLY A 40 -25.03 -1.11 -11.09
C GLY A 40 -24.83 0.41 -11.18
N ASN A 41 -25.90 1.21 -11.21
CA ASN A 41 -25.81 2.68 -11.31
C ASN A 41 -25.39 3.29 -9.95
N PRO A 42 -24.16 3.84 -9.83
CA PRO A 42 -23.63 4.34 -8.56
C PRO A 42 -24.07 5.78 -8.25
N ILE A 43 -24.67 6.49 -9.21
CA ILE A 43 -25.11 7.88 -9.06
C ILE A 43 -26.18 7.97 -7.96
N GLY A 44 -25.99 8.90 -7.01
CA GLY A 44 -26.87 9.11 -5.86
C GLY A 44 -26.66 8.14 -4.69
N ARG A 45 -25.75 7.17 -4.81
CA ARG A 45 -25.41 6.26 -3.70
C ARG A 45 -24.25 6.79 -2.88
N ASN A 46 -24.28 6.47 -1.60
CA ASN A 46 -23.20 6.83 -0.69
C ASN A 46 -21.97 5.95 -0.93
N VAL A 47 -20.77 6.56 -0.93
CA VAL A 47 -19.50 5.85 -1.17
C VAL A 47 -19.28 4.69 -0.20
N PHE A 48 -19.76 4.76 1.05
CA PHE A 48 -19.63 3.69 2.03
C PHE A 48 -20.48 2.45 1.69
N GLN A 49 -21.62 2.63 1.04
CA GLN A 49 -22.50 1.54 0.60
C GLN A 49 -21.93 0.81 -0.63
N LEU A 50 -21.14 1.53 -1.43
CA LEU A 50 -20.47 0.99 -2.61
C LEU A 50 -19.25 0.13 -2.27
N HIS A 51 -18.80 0.10 -1.01
CA HIS A 51 -17.61 -0.64 -0.59
C HIS A 51 -17.92 -1.65 0.53
N PRO A 52 -17.22 -2.81 0.56
CA PRO A 52 -17.36 -3.79 1.64
C PRO A 52 -17.04 -3.18 3.00
N GLU A 53 -17.68 -3.69 4.07
CA GLU A 53 -17.56 -3.16 5.43
C GLU A 53 -16.11 -3.05 5.92
N LYS A 54 -15.27 -4.05 5.60
CA LYS A 54 -13.82 -4.07 5.89
C LYS A 54 -13.01 -2.92 5.27
N SER A 55 -13.56 -2.26 4.24
CA SER A 55 -12.89 -1.15 3.53
C SER A 55 -13.49 0.21 3.86
N ARG A 56 -14.62 0.27 4.60
CA ARG A 56 -15.31 1.53 4.93
C ARG A 56 -14.48 2.42 5.85
N GLU A 57 -13.83 1.85 6.86
CA GLU A 57 -12.94 2.59 7.78
C GLU A 57 -11.78 3.27 7.03
N LYS A 58 -11.25 2.60 6.00
CA LYS A 58 -10.16 3.15 5.16
C LYS A 58 -10.64 4.31 4.30
N ILE A 59 -11.84 4.22 3.75
CA ILE A 59 -12.46 5.30 2.96
C ILE A 59 -12.80 6.49 3.85
N GLN A 60 -13.32 6.23 5.05
CA GLN A 60 -13.62 7.27 6.02
C GLN A 60 -12.34 8.01 6.40
N TRP A 61 -11.29 7.28 6.74
CA TRP A 61 -9.98 7.86 7.04
C TRP A 61 -9.43 8.69 5.86
N LEU A 62 -9.57 8.24 4.61
CA LEU A 62 -9.16 9.00 3.42
C LEU A 62 -9.94 10.30 3.26
N LEU A 63 -11.27 10.26 3.40
CA LEU A 63 -12.14 11.42 3.25
C LEU A 63 -11.91 12.47 4.35
N GLU A 64 -11.68 12.02 5.57
CA GLU A 64 -11.33 12.87 6.72
C GLU A 64 -9.92 13.46 6.57
N SER A 65 -8.96 12.65 6.12
CA SER A 65 -7.59 13.10 5.85
C SER A 65 -7.57 14.16 4.76
N ALA A 66 -8.42 14.02 3.72
CA ALA A 66 -8.59 15.00 2.66
C ALA A 66 -9.18 16.33 3.14
N GLY A 67 -10.14 16.27 4.07
CA GLY A 67 -10.70 17.46 4.72
C GLY A 67 -9.65 18.23 5.51
N LYS A 68 -8.84 17.52 6.31
CA LYS A 68 -7.76 18.13 7.12
C LYS A 68 -6.68 18.74 6.23
N ALA A 69 -6.29 18.02 5.18
CA ALA A 69 -5.33 18.45 4.16
C ALA A 69 -5.71 19.77 3.47
N ALA A 70 -7.00 19.94 3.11
CA ALA A 70 -7.50 21.14 2.44
C ALA A 70 -7.54 22.39 3.34
N MET A 71 -7.48 22.22 4.66
CA MET A 71 -7.45 23.30 5.65
C MET A 71 -6.06 23.50 6.29
N CYS A 72 -5.03 22.76 5.83
CA CYS A 72 -3.66 22.93 6.29
C CYS A 72 -3.02 24.15 5.63
N PRO A 73 -2.44 25.10 6.39
CA PRO A 73 -1.85 26.34 5.88
C PRO A 73 -0.48 26.16 5.18
N MET A 74 -0.06 24.92 4.89
CA MET A 74 1.19 24.63 4.18
C MET A 74 0.90 23.99 2.82
N ASP A 75 1.55 24.49 1.78
CA ASP A 75 1.49 24.06 0.35
C ASP A 75 1.96 22.61 0.09
N SER A 76 2.16 21.81 1.13
CA SER A 76 2.72 20.46 1.06
C SER A 76 1.71 19.42 1.54
N THR A 77 0.57 19.36 0.87
CA THR A 77 -0.42 18.32 1.13
C THR A 77 0.09 16.97 0.61
N PRO A 78 0.18 15.90 1.44
CA PRO A 78 0.59 14.60 0.93
C PRO A 78 -0.42 14.12 -0.11
N PRO A 79 0.02 13.65 -1.28
CA PRO A 79 -0.89 13.18 -2.32
C PRO A 79 -1.61 11.93 -1.81
N MET A 80 -2.89 12.05 -1.43
CA MET A 80 -3.72 10.96 -0.93
C MET A 80 -3.98 9.97 -2.05
N THR A 81 -3.02 9.08 -2.25
CA THR A 81 -2.97 8.14 -3.36
C THR A 81 -3.16 6.74 -2.79
N MET A 82 -4.25 6.09 -3.15
CA MET A 82 -4.61 4.74 -2.74
C MET A 82 -4.58 3.83 -3.97
N MET A 83 -3.79 2.75 -3.93
CA MET A 83 -3.93 1.68 -4.93
C MET A 83 -5.01 0.69 -4.46
N ILE A 84 -6.06 0.53 -5.24
CA ILE A 84 -7.11 -0.46 -5.02
C ILE A 84 -6.96 -1.54 -6.07
N THR A 85 -6.76 -2.78 -5.64
CA THR A 85 -6.88 -3.93 -6.53
C THR A 85 -8.30 -4.45 -6.46
N ILE A 86 -8.99 -4.37 -7.58
CA ILE A 86 -10.28 -5.04 -7.82
C ILE A 86 -9.92 -6.34 -8.56
N PRO A 87 -10.70 -7.44 -8.49
CA PRO A 87 -10.42 -8.62 -9.33
C PRO A 87 -10.14 -8.20 -10.78
N ASP A 88 -8.94 -8.56 -11.25
CA ASP A 88 -8.35 -8.25 -12.55
C ASP A 88 -8.01 -6.78 -12.88
N ARG A 89 -8.00 -5.84 -11.91
CA ARG A 89 -7.58 -4.44 -12.15
C ARG A 89 -6.80 -3.78 -11.03
N VAL A 90 -5.78 -2.99 -11.36
CA VAL A 90 -5.02 -2.14 -10.41
C VAL A 90 -5.37 -0.68 -10.63
N LEU A 91 -6.11 -0.08 -9.70
CA LEU A 91 -6.53 1.33 -9.80
C LEU A 91 -5.69 2.21 -8.86
N LEU A 92 -5.08 3.28 -9.38
CA LEU A 92 -4.42 4.32 -8.58
C LEU A 92 -5.39 5.47 -8.34
N ILE A 93 -5.92 5.60 -7.13
CA ILE A 93 -6.94 6.60 -6.77
C ILE A 93 -6.30 7.77 -6.04
N LYS A 94 -6.50 9.00 -6.51
CA LYS A 94 -6.20 10.24 -5.81
C LYS A 94 -7.49 10.88 -5.30
N VAL A 95 -7.49 11.36 -4.07
CA VAL A 95 -8.65 12.05 -3.48
C VAL A 95 -8.30 13.49 -3.18
N THR A 96 -9.19 14.42 -3.52
CA THR A 96 -9.07 15.85 -3.19
C THR A 96 -10.42 16.45 -2.80
N LYS A 97 -10.43 17.46 -1.94
CA LYS A 97 -11.66 18.20 -1.58
C LYS A 97 -11.88 19.35 -2.55
N LEU A 98 -13.13 19.55 -2.94
CA LEU A 98 -13.54 20.70 -3.74
C LEU A 98 -14.05 21.79 -2.79
N LEU A 99 -13.56 23.01 -2.99
CA LEU A 99 -13.94 24.18 -2.20
C LEU A 99 -14.80 25.10 -3.05
N SER A 100 -15.91 25.58 -2.50
CA SER A 100 -16.72 26.67 -3.06
C SER A 100 -16.87 27.72 -1.99
N GLU A 101 -16.48 28.96 -2.28
CA GLU A 101 -16.64 30.12 -1.39
C GLU A 101 -16.23 29.83 0.08
N GLN A 102 -15.07 29.18 0.27
CA GLN A 102 -14.50 28.81 1.57
C GLN A 102 -15.23 27.70 2.36
N ARG A 103 -16.22 27.03 1.75
CA ARG A 103 -16.82 25.80 2.27
C ARG A 103 -16.41 24.60 1.41
N ILE A 104 -16.34 23.43 2.02
CA ILE A 104 -16.12 22.17 1.28
C ILE A 104 -17.41 21.87 0.52
N ALA A 105 -17.38 22.04 -0.80
CA ALA A 105 -18.50 21.76 -1.70
C ALA A 105 -18.65 20.27 -2.00
N GLY A 106 -17.57 19.49 -1.85
CA GLY A 106 -17.57 18.07 -2.13
C GLY A 106 -16.19 17.44 -2.15
N THR A 107 -16.12 16.22 -2.68
CA THR A 107 -14.87 15.47 -2.83
C THR A 107 -14.72 14.99 -4.27
N CYS A 108 -13.58 15.24 -4.89
CA CYS A 108 -13.22 14.67 -6.18
C CYS A 108 -12.28 13.48 -5.98
N LEU A 109 -12.68 12.31 -6.46
CA LEU A 109 -11.81 11.15 -6.61
C LEU A 109 -11.39 11.03 -8.07
N LEU A 110 -10.10 11.01 -8.30
CA LEU A 110 -9.48 10.71 -9.57
C LEU A 110 -8.94 9.28 -9.48
N PHE A 111 -9.05 8.46 -10.53
CA PHE A 111 -8.36 7.19 -10.56
C PHE A 111 -7.80 6.83 -11.93
N TYR A 112 -6.71 6.07 -11.94
CA TYR A 112 -6.05 5.60 -13.16
C TYR A 112 -6.06 4.08 -13.17
N ASP A 113 -6.47 3.46 -14.28
CA ASP A 113 -6.43 2.02 -14.47
C ASP A 113 -5.03 1.58 -14.94
N LEU A 114 -4.20 1.09 -14.02
CA LEU A 114 -2.81 0.69 -14.28
C LEU A 114 -2.67 -0.78 -14.73
N THR A 115 -3.78 -1.46 -15.01
CA THR A 115 -3.81 -2.89 -15.33
C THR A 115 -2.93 -3.26 -16.54
N ASP A 116 -2.86 -2.40 -17.55
CA ASP A 116 -2.01 -2.59 -18.74
C ASP A 116 -0.50 -2.49 -18.46
N ILE A 117 -0.10 -1.82 -17.37
CA ILE A 117 1.30 -1.73 -16.95
C ILE A 117 1.70 -2.98 -16.16
N THR A 118 0.76 -3.55 -15.40
CA THR A 118 1.03 -4.68 -14.50
C THR A 118 0.88 -6.05 -15.17
N THR A 119 0.25 -6.15 -16.34
CA THR A 119 -0.06 -7.42 -17.02
C THR A 119 0.87 -7.78 -18.18
N ARG A 120 1.79 -6.90 -18.58
CA ARG A 120 2.82 -7.23 -19.58
C ARG A 120 4.01 -7.89 -18.89
N PRO A 121 4.42 -9.12 -19.27
CA PRO A 121 5.73 -9.63 -18.90
C PRO A 121 6.77 -8.66 -19.43
N CYS A 122 7.67 -8.20 -18.58
CA CYS A 122 8.75 -7.31 -18.97
C CYS A 122 9.65 -8.01 -20.01
N GLU A 123 9.47 -7.70 -21.29
CA GLU A 123 10.48 -7.92 -22.33
C GLU A 123 11.01 -6.56 -22.79
N GLY A 124 12.27 -6.28 -22.44
CA GLY A 124 12.96 -5.03 -22.78
C GLY A 124 14.31 -4.98 -22.09
N ASP A 125 15.32 -5.51 -22.77
CA ASP A 125 16.74 -5.49 -22.38
C ASP A 125 17.34 -4.08 -22.54
N GLY A 126 18.24 -3.69 -21.61
CA GLY A 126 18.93 -2.39 -21.60
C GLY A 126 18.92 -1.64 -20.26
N SER A 127 19.51 -2.24 -19.22
CA SER A 127 19.66 -1.76 -17.83
C SER A 127 18.37 -1.36 -17.09
N PRO A 128 17.79 -2.25 -16.25
CA PRO A 128 16.68 -1.82 -15.42
C PRO A 128 17.25 -0.92 -14.32
N ASP A 129 16.62 0.23 -14.14
CA ASP A 129 16.65 1.02 -12.91
C ASP A 129 16.42 0.06 -11.73
N ARG A 130 17.50 -0.45 -11.13
CA ARG A 130 17.40 -1.31 -9.95
C ARG A 130 16.65 -0.48 -8.92
N PRO A 131 15.56 -1.00 -8.32
CA PRO A 131 14.83 -0.27 -7.30
C PRO A 131 15.83 0.22 -6.25
N ARG A 132 15.98 1.55 -6.14
CA ARG A 132 16.96 2.13 -5.22
C ARG A 132 16.64 1.63 -3.81
N LEU A 133 17.66 1.15 -3.12
CA LEU A 133 17.51 0.71 -1.75
C LEU A 133 17.01 1.87 -0.90
N LEU A 134 16.03 1.61 -0.04
CA LEU A 134 15.54 2.59 0.91
C LEU A 134 16.62 2.85 1.96
N LEU A 135 16.83 4.12 2.30
CA LEU A 135 17.67 4.51 3.44
C LEU A 135 16.85 4.58 4.73
N LYS A 136 15.57 4.91 4.62
CA LYS A 136 14.59 4.96 5.71
C LYS A 136 13.25 4.42 5.23
N LEU A 137 12.48 3.85 6.15
CA LEU A 137 11.16 3.32 5.86
C LEU A 137 10.07 4.37 6.15
N PRO A 138 9.37 4.90 5.13
CA PRO A 138 8.26 5.82 5.36
C PRO A 138 7.05 5.08 5.91
N VAL A 139 6.57 5.53 7.07
CA VAL A 139 5.35 5.02 7.71
C VAL A 139 4.40 6.16 8.04
N TYR A 140 3.11 5.89 8.00
CA TYR A 140 2.06 6.90 8.17
C TYR A 140 1.47 6.79 9.58
N SER A 141 1.43 7.91 10.28
CA SER A 141 0.86 7.98 11.64
C SER A 141 0.05 9.25 11.82
N LYS A 142 -1.24 9.09 12.12
CA LYS A 142 -2.26 10.10 12.44
C LYS A 142 -2.42 11.25 11.43
N ASN A 143 -1.38 12.03 11.17
CA ASN A 143 -1.36 13.18 10.25
C ASN A 143 0.02 13.48 9.63
N GLN A 144 1.04 12.65 9.84
CA GLN A 144 2.41 12.87 9.35
C GLN A 144 3.06 11.59 8.84
N VAL A 145 4.07 11.76 7.97
CA VAL A 145 4.95 10.67 7.51
C VAL A 145 6.16 10.63 8.43
N LEU A 146 6.32 9.52 9.14
CA LEU A 146 7.50 9.23 9.94
C LEU A 146 8.50 8.45 9.09
N LEU A 147 9.77 8.83 9.16
CA LEU A 147 10.86 8.12 8.49
C LEU A 147 11.60 7.27 9.52
N LEU A 148 11.25 5.99 9.59
CA LEU A 148 11.89 5.05 10.50
C LEU A 148 13.27 4.65 9.99
N ASP A 149 14.21 4.47 10.92
CA ASP A 149 15.44 3.77 10.62
C ASP A 149 15.12 2.31 10.28
N LEU A 150 15.80 1.75 9.29
CA LEU A 150 15.64 0.34 8.94
C LEU A 150 16.06 -0.57 10.09
N ASN A 151 17.08 -0.17 10.85
CA ASN A 151 17.56 -0.93 11.99
C ASN A 151 16.55 -0.96 13.15
N ASP A 152 15.60 -0.03 13.23
CA ASP A 152 14.55 -0.03 14.26
C ASP A 152 13.39 -0.97 13.93
N VAL A 153 13.30 -1.41 12.68
CA VAL A 153 12.24 -2.31 12.21
C VAL A 153 12.61 -3.74 12.55
N VAL A 154 11.77 -4.38 13.37
CA VAL A 154 11.90 -5.78 13.80
C VAL A 154 11.37 -6.70 12.71
N HIS A 155 10.12 -6.50 12.29
CA HIS A 155 9.50 -7.31 11.25
C HIS A 155 8.40 -6.56 10.51
N LEU A 156 8.02 -7.11 9.37
CA LEU A 156 6.97 -6.59 8.51
C LEU A 156 5.98 -7.70 8.19
N GLN A 157 4.70 -7.36 8.22
CA GLN A 157 3.61 -8.27 7.91
C GLN A 157 2.71 -7.68 6.83
N SER A 158 2.42 -8.45 5.77
CA SER A 158 1.48 -8.01 4.74
C SER A 158 0.05 -7.97 5.27
N ASP A 159 -0.68 -6.92 4.93
CA ASP A 159 -2.11 -6.75 5.17
C ASP A 159 -2.78 -6.25 3.89
N GLY A 160 -3.13 -7.20 3.02
CA GLY A 160 -3.59 -6.91 1.65
C GLY A 160 -2.50 -6.25 0.81
N HIS A 161 -2.73 -5.02 0.35
CA HIS A 161 -1.77 -4.22 -0.43
C HIS A 161 -0.83 -3.36 0.41
N TYR A 162 -0.98 -3.45 1.73
CA TYR A 162 -0.23 -2.65 2.68
C TYR A 162 0.67 -3.51 3.53
N THR A 163 1.58 -2.86 4.23
CA THR A 163 2.49 -3.55 5.13
C THR A 163 2.40 -2.93 6.52
N ASN A 164 2.06 -3.78 7.49
CA ASN A 164 2.22 -3.45 8.89
C ASN A 164 3.70 -3.55 9.23
N VAL A 165 4.27 -2.47 9.75
CA VAL A 165 5.67 -2.37 10.14
C VAL A 165 5.72 -2.41 11.66
N TYR A 166 6.50 -3.35 12.20
CA TYR A 166 6.64 -3.52 13.63
C TYR A 166 8.04 -3.08 14.05
N THR A 167 8.09 -2.08 14.91
CA THR A 167 9.28 -1.78 15.72
C THR A 167 9.16 -2.51 17.05
N ARG A 168 10.17 -2.40 17.92
CA ARG A 168 10.19 -3.10 19.21
C ARG A 168 8.95 -2.81 20.07
N ASN A 169 8.41 -1.58 19.99
CA ASN A 169 7.37 -1.10 20.91
C ASN A 169 6.10 -0.61 20.18
N GLN A 170 6.15 -0.44 18.85
CA GLN A 170 5.08 0.21 18.10
C GLN A 170 4.76 -0.53 16.80
N LYS A 171 3.50 -0.42 16.40
CA LYS A 171 3.00 -0.85 15.09
C LYS A 171 2.75 0.39 14.25
N HIS A 172 3.27 0.38 13.03
CA HIS A 172 3.09 1.44 12.04
C HIS A 172 2.52 0.88 10.74
N PHE A 173 2.00 1.77 9.90
CA PHE A 173 1.41 1.44 8.62
C PHE A 173 2.28 1.97 7.48
N CYS A 174 2.61 1.11 6.52
CA CYS A 174 3.30 1.46 5.29
C CYS A 174 2.40 1.18 4.08
N ASN A 175 2.37 2.14 3.15
CA ASN A 175 1.56 2.03 1.93
C ASN A 175 2.18 1.13 0.85
N LEU A 176 3.44 0.69 1.04
CA LEU A 176 4.13 -0.22 0.13
C LEU A 176 3.77 -1.67 0.42
N SER A 177 3.68 -2.48 -0.64
CA SER A 177 3.44 -3.92 -0.49
C SER A 177 4.69 -4.62 0.05
N LEU A 178 4.50 -5.80 0.66
CA LEU A 178 5.62 -6.60 1.15
C LEU A 178 6.59 -7.00 0.01
N SER A 179 6.06 -7.22 -1.19
CA SER A 179 6.87 -7.54 -2.37
C SER A 179 7.69 -6.33 -2.82
N ASP A 180 7.12 -5.12 -2.82
CA ASP A 180 7.86 -3.89 -3.15
C ASP A 180 8.99 -3.65 -2.13
N LEU A 181 8.68 -3.81 -0.85
CA LEU A 181 9.64 -3.65 0.24
C LEU A 181 10.76 -4.69 0.13
N GLN A 182 10.45 -5.93 -0.22
CA GLN A 182 11.48 -6.95 -0.45
C GLN A 182 12.48 -6.55 -1.56
N THR A 183 12.05 -5.86 -2.61
CA THR A 183 12.96 -5.41 -3.69
C THR A 183 13.78 -4.18 -3.33
N ARG A 184 13.34 -3.40 -2.33
CA ARG A 184 13.93 -2.11 -1.95
C ARG A 184 14.67 -2.13 -0.62
N LEU A 185 14.55 -3.20 0.15
CA LEU A 185 15.26 -3.40 1.41
C LEU A 185 16.50 -4.26 1.18
N ASN A 186 17.51 -4.09 2.03
CA ASN A 186 18.74 -4.87 1.92
C ASN A 186 18.41 -6.37 2.13
N PRO A 187 18.61 -7.24 1.11
CA PRO A 187 18.26 -8.65 1.21
C PRO A 187 19.13 -9.44 2.19
N GLN A 188 20.25 -8.88 2.66
CA GLN A 188 21.07 -9.49 3.71
C GLN A 188 20.52 -9.21 5.12
N GLN A 189 19.76 -8.12 5.28
CA GLN A 189 19.15 -7.75 6.56
C GLN A 189 17.69 -8.22 6.63
N TYR A 190 16.95 -8.07 5.54
CA TYR A 190 15.52 -8.38 5.49
C TYR A 190 15.25 -9.68 4.76
N ILE A 191 14.81 -10.70 5.50
CA ILE A 191 14.60 -12.06 4.99
C ILE A 191 13.12 -12.39 4.94
N ARG A 192 12.66 -12.90 3.79
CA ARG A 192 11.27 -13.34 3.62
C ARG A 192 11.12 -14.76 4.14
N THR A 193 10.55 -14.90 5.32
CA THR A 193 10.33 -16.20 5.97
C THR A 193 9.04 -16.86 5.53
N HIS A 194 8.00 -16.08 5.24
CA HIS A 194 6.69 -16.55 4.83
C HIS A 194 6.07 -15.63 3.77
N ARG A 195 5.02 -16.10 3.08
CA ARG A 195 4.34 -15.30 2.03
C ARG A 195 3.85 -13.94 2.53
N CYS A 196 3.52 -13.83 3.81
CA CYS A 196 3.06 -12.60 4.45
C CYS A 196 4.03 -12.01 5.48
N HIS A 197 5.26 -12.53 5.62
CA HIS A 197 6.22 -12.03 6.61
C HIS A 197 7.61 -11.79 6.01
N LEU A 198 8.18 -10.64 6.35
CA LEU A 198 9.57 -10.25 6.10
C LEU A 198 10.17 -9.85 7.45
N ILE A 199 11.29 -10.44 7.85
CA ILE A 199 11.92 -10.18 9.15
C ILE A 199 13.22 -9.43 8.98
N ASN A 200 13.60 -8.59 9.95
CA ASN A 200 14.97 -8.13 10.07
C ASN A 200 15.78 -9.17 10.86
N ILE A 201 16.76 -9.79 10.22
CA ILE A 201 17.56 -10.87 10.81
C ILE A 201 18.37 -10.41 12.03
N GLN A 202 18.70 -9.12 12.12
CA GLN A 202 19.41 -8.56 13.28
C GLN A 202 18.58 -8.62 14.56
N HIS A 203 17.25 -8.69 14.44
CA HIS A 203 16.32 -8.84 15.56
C HIS A 203 15.82 -10.28 15.72
N ALA A 204 16.40 -11.27 15.04
CA ALA A 204 16.06 -12.66 15.26
C ALA A 204 16.71 -13.16 16.56
N LYS A 205 15.88 -13.52 17.54
CA LYS A 205 16.31 -13.98 18.87
C LYS A 205 16.54 -15.48 18.93
N ARG A 206 15.60 -16.27 18.40
CA ARG A 206 15.67 -17.74 18.38
C ARG A 206 15.11 -18.29 17.09
N PHE A 207 15.64 -19.43 16.65
CA PHE A 207 15.08 -20.22 15.56
C PHE A 207 14.68 -21.58 16.13
N GLU A 208 13.39 -21.88 16.12
CA GLU A 208 12.82 -23.03 16.81
C GLU A 208 12.02 -23.90 15.84
N LYS A 209 12.00 -25.20 16.12
CA LYS A 209 11.08 -26.14 15.46
C LYS A 209 10.04 -26.56 16.49
N VAL A 210 8.78 -26.23 16.24
CA VAL A 210 7.63 -26.64 17.05
C VAL A 210 6.78 -27.57 16.20
N ASP A 211 6.67 -28.82 16.63
CA ASP A 211 6.10 -29.92 15.85
C ASP A 211 6.77 -30.07 14.47
N ASP A 212 6.02 -29.80 13.39
CA ASP A 212 6.50 -29.82 12.00
C ASP A 212 6.65 -28.40 11.40
N HIS A 213 6.59 -27.37 12.24
CA HIS A 213 6.68 -25.96 11.84
C HIS A 213 7.98 -25.34 12.33
N TYR A 214 8.57 -24.49 11.51
CA TYR A 214 9.73 -23.67 11.88
C TYR A 214 9.27 -22.26 12.20
N LEU A 215 9.79 -21.71 13.30
CA LEU A 215 9.47 -20.38 13.81
C LEU A 215 10.76 -19.59 14.01
N VAL A 216 10.72 -18.29 13.71
CA VAL A 216 11.71 -17.33 14.19
C VAL A 216 11.05 -16.51 15.28
N ILE A 217 11.65 -16.50 16.46
CA ILE A 217 11.26 -15.65 17.56
C ILE A 217 12.01 -14.33 17.42
N MET A 218 11.29 -13.22 17.37
CA MET A 218 11.87 -11.88 17.24
C MET A 218 12.22 -11.27 18.61
N ASP A 219 13.20 -10.36 18.64
CA ASP A 219 13.61 -9.60 19.82
C ASP A 219 12.77 -8.32 20.01
N ASP A 220 11.45 -8.50 20.04
CA ASP A 220 10.50 -7.48 20.50
C ASP A 220 9.97 -7.80 21.90
N GLU A 221 9.27 -6.85 22.53
CA GLU A 221 8.73 -7.02 23.89
C GLU A 221 7.76 -8.22 24.01
N LYS A 222 7.23 -8.69 22.89
CA LYS A 222 6.24 -9.78 22.82
C LYS A 222 6.84 -11.13 22.47
N GLU A 223 8.14 -11.20 22.18
CA GLU A 223 8.80 -12.37 21.60
C GLU A 223 7.99 -12.95 20.43
N THR A 224 7.65 -12.11 19.45
CA THR A 224 6.74 -12.46 18.37
C THR A 224 7.28 -13.65 17.58
N ALA A 225 6.51 -14.75 17.55
CA ALA A 225 6.80 -15.94 16.76
C ALA A 225 6.35 -15.77 15.31
N ILE A 226 7.30 -15.79 14.37
CA ILE A 226 7.06 -15.64 12.94
C ILE A 226 7.23 -16.99 12.23
N PRO A 227 6.21 -17.48 11.51
CA PRO A 227 6.31 -18.74 10.80
C PRO A 227 7.31 -18.67 9.64
N VAL A 228 8.00 -19.79 9.40
CA VAL A 228 8.90 -19.98 8.28
C VAL A 228 8.31 -21.03 7.35
N SER A 229 8.11 -20.65 6.10
CA SER A 229 7.65 -21.56 5.05
C SER A 229 8.68 -22.65 4.78
N ARG A 230 8.22 -23.88 4.52
CA ARG A 230 9.08 -25.05 4.29
C ARG A 230 10.18 -24.81 3.24
N SER A 231 9.85 -24.08 2.17
CA SER A 231 10.81 -23.71 1.11
C SER A 231 11.90 -22.72 1.55
N LYS A 232 11.66 -21.95 2.62
CA LYS A 232 12.58 -20.93 3.15
C LYS A 232 13.40 -21.41 4.35
N VAL A 233 13.06 -22.56 4.93
CA VAL A 233 13.79 -23.13 6.07
C VAL A 233 15.27 -23.34 5.75
N GLN A 234 15.57 -23.94 4.60
CA GLN A 234 16.95 -24.28 4.25
C GLN A 234 17.80 -23.02 4.00
N GLU A 235 17.24 -22.05 3.30
CA GLU A 235 17.86 -20.73 3.07
C GLU A 235 18.14 -20.03 4.39
N LEU A 236 17.17 -20.01 5.31
CA LEU A 236 17.34 -19.38 6.61
C LEU A 236 18.38 -20.09 7.48
N LYS A 237 18.44 -21.43 7.46
CA LYS A 237 19.49 -22.19 8.16
C LYS A 237 20.88 -21.85 7.64
N GLN A 238 21.05 -21.71 6.32
CA GLN A 238 22.33 -21.31 5.72
C GLN A 238 22.74 -19.91 6.15
N ILE A 239 21.80 -18.95 6.15
CA ILE A 239 22.05 -17.57 6.61
C ILE A 239 22.47 -17.54 8.09
N LEU A 240 21.87 -18.40 8.92
CA LEU A 240 22.16 -18.49 10.35
C LEU A 240 23.38 -19.37 10.69
N GLY A 241 24.02 -20.01 9.70
CA GLY A 241 25.14 -20.94 9.94
C GLY A 241 24.74 -22.25 10.63
N LEU A 242 23.48 -22.67 10.49
CA LEU A 242 22.89 -23.88 11.08
C LEU A 242 22.77 -25.03 10.07
N ALA A 243 23.39 -24.90 8.89
CA ALA A 243 23.33 -25.84 7.78
C ALA A 243 24.50 -26.83 7.78
#